data_AF-A0A2P6TC40-F1
#
_entry.id   AF-A0A2P6TC40-F1
#
_cell.length_a   1.000
_cell.length_b   1.000
_cell.length_c   1.000
_cell.angle_alpha   90.00
_cell.angle_beta   90.00
_cell.angle_gamma   90.00
#
_symmetry.space_group_name_H-M   'P 1'
#
loop_
_entity.id
_entity.type
_entity.pdbx_description
1 polymer ?
#
loop_
_entity_poly.entity_id
_entity_poly.type
_entity_poly.pdbx_seq_one_letter_code
_entity_poly.pdbx_strand_id
1 'polypeptide(L)'
;MANWAKLGARLRAWRDDSRRTEANRARAAGDIAGFQGAVLLHGSLLLFKVAWLGGQPGLALRCSAYVLLCLAVVLLVRRHPELHARYRELIGTVCGATLAWMMLQLTVHRGLDLFKLHRGSSLALLGALLLSSPAAWLFMNIMFGQSPTAFLRFSLPLLALQPLWQSKRVCQCLLEEAGVQAPLRTLYDALDAVHCIALPAPLIYSPATAPPPNDLAACLAIDWWAVAFVAVVLPLTLLAHMEKGRARQQAVGWPQQQQQQQQHHHYHHHQEQQPGSTRELLLCIYLYSGLVWLLTVQLGPLVWRLLPPLA
;
A
#
# COMPACT_ATOMS: atom_id res chain seq x y z
N MET A 1 23.68 -25.96 7.91
CA MET A 1 24.56 -24.79 7.64
C MET A 1 24.57 -24.34 6.17
N ALA A 2 24.45 -25.22 5.18
CA ALA A 2 24.49 -24.86 3.74
C ALA A 2 23.46 -23.80 3.27
N ASN A 3 22.30 -23.71 3.93
CA ASN A 3 21.24 -22.76 3.54
C ASN A 3 21.59 -21.29 3.81
N TRP A 4 22.34 -21.01 4.88
CA TRP A 4 22.73 -19.64 5.24
C TRP A 4 23.79 -19.07 4.28
N ALA A 5 24.76 -19.89 3.86
CA ALA A 5 25.75 -19.49 2.87
C ALA A 5 25.10 -19.15 1.52
N LYS A 6 24.12 -19.96 1.08
CA LYS A 6 23.35 -19.73 -0.16
C LYS A 6 22.52 -18.46 -0.08
N LEU A 7 21.86 -18.20 1.05
CA LEU A 7 21.11 -16.95 1.27
C LEU A 7 22.05 -15.74 1.25
N GLY A 8 23.18 -15.81 1.95
CA GLY A 8 24.18 -14.74 1.97
C GLY A 8 24.74 -14.44 0.58
N ALA A 9 25.00 -15.46 -0.24
CA ALA A 9 25.43 -15.28 -1.63
C ALA A 9 24.36 -14.60 -2.49
N ARG A 10 23.09 -14.99 -2.35
CA ARG A 10 21.96 -14.36 -3.04
C ARG A 10 21.77 -12.90 -2.64
N LEU A 11 21.92 -12.58 -1.35
CA LEU A 11 21.82 -11.21 -0.85
C LEU A 11 22.96 -10.33 -1.38
N ARG A 12 24.20 -10.86 -1.44
CA ARG A 12 25.33 -10.15 -2.07
C ARG A 12 25.10 -9.93 -3.55
N ALA A 13 24.67 -10.97 -4.28
CA ALA A 13 24.37 -10.85 -5.71
C ALA A 13 23.26 -9.83 -5.98
N TRP A 14 22.20 -9.82 -5.18
CA TRP A 14 21.14 -8.81 -5.25
C TRP A 14 21.68 -7.40 -4.96
N ARG A 15 22.47 -7.26 -3.89
CA ARG A 15 23.03 -5.96 -3.47
C ARG A 15 23.93 -5.37 -4.55
N ASP A 16 24.71 -6.20 -5.21
CA ASP A 16 25.77 -5.80 -6.15
C ASP A 16 25.32 -5.88 -7.62
N ASP A 17 24.02 -6.08 -7.89
CA ASP A 17 23.42 -6.02 -9.23
C ASP A 17 23.42 -4.59 -9.79
N SER A 18 24.25 -4.36 -10.82
CA SER A 18 24.41 -3.08 -11.49
C SER A 18 23.18 -2.64 -12.26
N ARG A 19 22.48 -3.57 -12.94
CA ARG A 19 21.26 -3.28 -13.71
C ARG A 19 20.14 -2.84 -12.80
N ARG A 20 19.97 -3.52 -11.65
CA ARG A 20 19.02 -3.12 -10.62
C ARG A 20 19.32 -1.73 -10.09
N THR A 21 20.58 -1.45 -9.77
CA THR A 21 21.01 -0.16 -9.23
C THR A 21 20.76 0.97 -10.22
N GLU A 22 21.07 0.78 -11.50
CA GLU A 22 20.78 1.75 -12.57
C GLU A 22 19.28 2.03 -12.72
N ALA A 23 18.45 0.97 -12.72
CA ALA A 23 17.00 1.11 -12.76
C ALA A 23 16.46 1.88 -11.53
N ASN A 24 17.05 1.66 -10.35
CA ASN A 24 16.70 2.38 -9.13
C ASN A 24 17.15 3.84 -9.17
N ARG A 25 18.34 4.16 -9.72
CA ARG A 25 18.79 5.55 -9.92
C ARG A 25 17.82 6.31 -10.82
N ALA A 26 17.36 5.68 -11.90
CA ALA A 26 16.41 6.29 -12.83
C ALA A 26 15.04 6.64 -12.19
N ARG A 27 14.75 6.13 -10.99
CA ARG A 27 13.50 6.37 -10.24
C ARG A 27 13.64 7.40 -9.12
N ALA A 28 14.87 7.85 -8.82
CA ALA A 28 15.17 8.74 -7.70
C ALA A 28 14.32 10.02 -7.68
N ALA A 29 14.07 10.65 -8.83
CA ALA A 29 13.23 11.84 -8.93
C ALA A 29 11.77 11.57 -8.52
N GLY A 30 11.22 10.43 -8.94
CA GLY A 30 9.87 9.99 -8.56
C GLY A 30 9.79 9.68 -7.06
N ASP A 31 10.82 9.06 -6.50
CA ASP A 31 10.91 8.79 -5.06
C ASP A 31 10.95 10.10 -4.26
N ILE A 32 11.75 11.09 -4.67
CA ILE A 32 11.79 12.42 -4.03
C ILE A 32 10.38 13.03 -4.02
N ALA A 33 9.71 13.08 -5.16
CA ALA A 33 8.38 13.67 -5.27
C ALA A 33 7.35 12.90 -4.40
N GLY A 34 7.39 11.57 -4.43
CA GLY A 34 6.51 10.71 -3.63
C GLY A 34 6.69 10.90 -2.12
N PHE A 35 7.94 10.93 -1.65
CA PHE A 35 8.24 11.13 -0.23
C PHE A 35 7.97 12.57 0.22
N GLN A 36 8.24 13.59 -0.61
CA GLN A 36 7.84 14.97 -0.31
C GLN A 36 6.32 15.10 -0.20
N GLY A 37 5.57 14.48 -1.12
CA GLY A 37 4.12 14.40 -1.06
C GLY A 37 3.65 13.72 0.23
N ALA A 38 4.28 12.60 0.61
CA ALA A 38 3.98 11.90 1.85
C ALA A 38 4.25 12.77 3.10
N VAL A 39 5.35 13.54 3.13
CA VAL A 39 5.68 14.48 4.21
C VAL A 39 4.59 15.55 4.34
N LEU A 40 4.19 16.17 3.24
CA LEU A 40 3.16 17.21 3.26
C LEU A 40 1.80 16.64 3.69
N LEU A 41 1.40 15.52 3.09
CA LEU A 41 0.12 14.86 3.32
C LEU A 41 -0.02 14.37 4.77
N HIS A 42 0.93 13.56 5.24
CA HIS A 42 0.84 12.98 6.57
C HIS A 42 1.26 13.99 7.64
N GLY A 43 2.20 14.89 7.34
CA GLY A 43 2.55 15.98 8.25
C GLY A 43 1.37 16.89 8.53
N SER A 44 0.61 17.31 7.50
CA SER A 44 -0.60 18.12 7.68
C SER A 44 -1.70 17.36 8.41
N LEU A 45 -1.93 16.08 8.11
CA LEU A 45 -2.85 15.24 8.88
C LEU A 45 -2.47 15.20 10.37
N LEU A 46 -1.22 14.87 10.69
CA LEU A 46 -0.79 14.71 12.08
C LEU A 46 -0.82 16.04 12.84
N LEU A 47 -0.38 17.14 12.22
CA LEU A 47 -0.37 18.45 12.85
C LEU A 47 -1.78 19.02 13.00
N PHE A 48 -2.55 19.05 11.93
CA PHE A 48 -3.84 19.73 11.92
C PHE A 48 -4.98 18.83 12.43
N LYS A 49 -5.10 17.61 11.91
CA LYS A 49 -6.23 16.74 12.28
C LYS A 49 -6.03 16.08 13.64
N VAL A 50 -4.85 15.51 13.90
CA VAL A 50 -4.61 14.72 15.11
C VAL A 50 -4.22 15.60 16.30
N ALA A 51 -3.21 16.46 16.15
CA ALA A 51 -2.76 17.32 17.25
C ALA A 51 -3.72 18.49 17.51
N TRP A 52 -4.01 19.31 16.50
CA TRP A 52 -4.80 20.53 16.68
C TRP A 52 -6.30 20.26 16.87
N LEU A 53 -6.97 19.63 15.90
CA LEU A 53 -8.42 19.38 16.00
C LEU A 53 -8.76 18.23 16.94
N GLY A 54 -7.93 17.18 16.97
CA GLY A 54 -8.15 16.00 17.79
C GLY A 54 -7.68 16.13 19.24
N GLY A 55 -6.85 17.14 19.54
CA GLY A 55 -6.30 17.33 20.89
C GLY A 55 -5.33 16.22 21.33
N GLN A 56 -4.72 15.49 20.38
CA GLN A 56 -3.85 14.34 20.66
C GLN A 56 -2.39 14.59 20.22
N PRO A 57 -1.69 15.60 20.78
CA PRO A 57 -0.32 15.93 20.35
C PRO A 57 0.68 14.79 20.61
N GLY A 58 0.48 14.00 21.67
CA GLY A 58 1.34 12.84 21.95
C GLY A 58 1.25 11.75 20.88
N LEU A 59 0.04 11.49 20.36
CA LEU A 59 -0.16 10.55 19.25
C LEU A 59 0.46 11.11 17.95
N ALA A 60 0.23 12.40 17.67
CA ALA A 60 0.84 13.06 16.52
C ALA A 60 2.37 13.00 16.55
N LEU A 61 2.98 13.26 17.71
CA LEU A 61 4.43 13.15 17.90
C LEU A 61 4.91 11.72 17.67
N ARG A 62 4.23 10.71 18.23
CA ARG A 62 4.56 9.29 18.01
C ARG A 62 4.51 8.93 16.52
N CYS A 63 3.46 9.36 15.83
CA CYS A 63 3.26 9.10 14.40
C CYS A 63 4.20 9.91 13.49
N SER A 64 4.80 10.99 13.99
CA SER A 64 5.73 11.83 13.22
C SER A 64 7.00 11.09 12.78
N ALA A 65 7.32 9.94 13.41
CA ALA A 65 8.41 9.07 13.01
C ALA A 65 8.38 8.73 11.50
N TYR A 66 7.19 8.49 10.93
CA TYR A 66 7.04 8.23 9.49
C TYR A 66 7.39 9.46 8.65
N VAL A 67 6.93 10.65 9.05
CA VAL A 67 7.19 11.92 8.35
C VAL A 67 8.69 12.24 8.38
N LEU A 68 9.33 12.08 9.54
CA LEU A 68 10.77 12.27 9.70
C LEU A 68 11.56 11.27 8.86
N LEU A 69 11.14 10.00 8.82
CA LEU A 69 11.76 9.00 7.96
C LEU A 69 11.65 9.37 6.48
N CYS A 70 10.47 9.81 6.01
CA CYS A 70 10.29 10.26 4.63
C CYS A 70 11.21 11.45 4.31
N LEU A 71 11.32 12.43 5.21
CA LEU A 71 12.23 13.57 5.04
C LEU A 71 13.70 13.12 4.99
N ALA A 72 14.10 12.20 5.86
CA ALA A 72 15.45 11.62 5.85
C ALA A 72 15.74 10.90 4.52
N VAL A 73 14.75 10.18 3.97
CA VAL A 73 14.90 9.54 2.64
C VAL A 73 15.03 10.57 1.53
N VAL A 74 14.25 11.67 1.53
CA VAL A 74 14.43 12.76 0.55
C VAL A 74 15.85 13.33 0.60
N LEU A 75 16.38 13.57 1.80
CA LEU A 75 17.75 14.05 1.98
C LEU A 75 18.77 13.01 1.51
N LEU A 76 18.54 11.73 1.81
CA LEU A 76 19.40 10.63 1.38
C LEU A 76 19.45 10.53 -0.16
N VAL A 77 18.31 10.58 -0.84
CA VAL A 77 18.24 10.49 -2.31
C VAL A 77 19.00 11.66 -2.95
N ARG A 78 18.89 12.87 -2.37
CA ARG A 78 19.56 14.08 -2.88
C ARG A 78 21.06 14.08 -2.62
N ARG A 79 21.50 13.69 -1.42
CA ARG A 79 22.91 13.78 -1.00
C ARG A 79 23.72 12.53 -1.33
N HIS A 80 23.10 11.37 -1.33
CA HIS A 80 23.73 10.08 -1.56
C HIS A 80 22.88 9.20 -2.50
N PRO A 81 22.66 9.64 -3.76
CA PRO A 81 21.82 8.93 -4.72
C PRO A 81 22.29 7.49 -4.97
N GLU A 82 23.61 7.26 -4.89
CA GLU A 82 24.23 5.94 -5.01
C GLU A 82 23.83 4.98 -3.89
N LEU A 83 23.87 5.48 -2.65
CA LEU A 83 23.49 4.70 -1.48
C LEU A 83 21.99 4.39 -1.51
N HIS A 84 21.18 5.38 -1.87
CA HIS A 84 19.75 5.20 -2.09
C HIS A 84 19.48 4.13 -3.14
N ALA A 85 20.05 4.24 -4.35
CA ALA A 85 19.79 3.30 -5.43
C ALA A 85 20.17 1.86 -5.07
N ARG A 86 21.26 1.67 -4.32
CA ARG A 86 21.70 0.37 -3.83
C ARG A 86 20.72 -0.26 -2.85
N TYR A 87 20.11 0.52 -1.97
CA TYR A 87 19.27 0.04 -0.86
C TYR A 87 17.78 0.43 -0.97
N ARG A 88 17.34 0.94 -2.13
CA ARG A 88 16.01 1.50 -2.35
C ARG A 88 14.86 0.62 -1.87
N GLU A 89 14.92 -0.67 -2.17
CA GLU A 89 13.85 -1.63 -1.84
C GLU A 89 13.78 -1.90 -0.33
N LEU A 90 14.92 -1.92 0.36
CA LEU A 90 14.97 -2.02 1.82
C LEU A 90 14.43 -0.73 2.45
N ILE A 91 14.84 0.43 1.94
CA ILE A 91 14.34 1.74 2.39
C ILE A 91 12.81 1.79 2.22
N GLY A 92 12.30 1.39 1.04
CA GLY A 92 10.86 1.31 0.77
C GLY A 92 10.14 0.36 1.72
N THR A 93 10.73 -0.79 2.05
CA THR A 93 10.17 -1.75 3.03
C THR A 93 10.10 -1.14 4.43
N VAL A 94 11.16 -0.49 4.89
CA VAL A 94 11.19 0.18 6.20
C VAL A 94 10.17 1.32 6.25
N CYS A 95 10.05 2.10 5.17
CA CYS A 95 9.02 3.13 5.05
C CYS A 95 7.61 2.52 5.09
N GLY A 96 7.37 1.43 4.36
CA GLY A 96 6.10 0.70 4.38
C GLY A 96 5.74 0.16 5.76
N ALA A 97 6.69 -0.44 6.48
CA ALA A 97 6.49 -0.92 7.86
C ALA A 97 6.16 0.24 8.82
N THR A 98 6.88 1.36 8.69
CA THR A 98 6.65 2.55 9.51
C THR A 98 5.31 3.21 9.19
N LEU A 99 4.90 3.25 7.92
CA LEU A 99 3.58 3.69 7.49
C LEU A 99 2.48 2.81 8.07
N ALA A 100 2.63 1.49 7.96
CA ALA A 100 1.68 0.54 8.54
C ALA A 100 1.56 0.70 10.05
N TRP A 101 2.68 0.91 10.73
CA TRP A 101 2.71 1.19 12.16
C TRP A 101 1.95 2.46 12.51
N MET A 102 2.23 3.56 11.81
CA MET A 102 1.55 4.84 11.99
C MET A 102 0.03 4.69 11.79
N MET A 103 -0.42 4.01 10.73
CA MET A 103 -1.85 3.80 10.46
C MET A 103 -2.53 2.97 11.55
N LEU A 104 -1.86 1.94 12.08
CA LEU A 104 -2.37 1.16 13.21
C LEU A 104 -2.48 2.00 14.48
N GLN A 105 -1.49 2.85 14.76
CA GLN A 105 -1.54 3.77 15.91
C GLN A 105 -2.71 4.75 15.77
N LEU A 106 -2.90 5.34 14.59
CA LEU A 106 -4.02 6.25 14.32
C LEU A 106 -5.38 5.55 14.47
N THR A 107 -5.50 4.29 14.06
CA THR A 107 -6.75 3.54 14.16
C THR A 107 -7.05 3.13 15.60
N VAL A 108 -6.09 2.48 16.28
CA VAL A 108 -6.29 1.95 17.64
C VAL A 108 -6.49 3.05 18.67
N HIS A 109 -5.84 4.21 18.51
CA HIS A 109 -6.02 5.35 19.41
C HIS A 109 -7.14 6.30 18.97
N ARG A 110 -7.99 5.90 18.02
CA ARG A 110 -9.09 6.73 17.49
C ARG A 110 -8.61 8.12 17.05
N GLY A 111 -7.40 8.21 16.50
CA GLY A 111 -6.86 9.43 15.91
C GLY A 111 -7.64 9.85 14.66
N LEU A 112 -8.31 8.88 14.02
CA LEU A 112 -9.27 9.11 12.93
C LEU A 112 -10.57 8.36 13.25
N ASP A 113 -11.69 9.08 13.34
CA ASP A 113 -13.04 8.54 13.56
C ASP A 113 -13.63 7.90 12.29
N LEU A 114 -12.85 7.08 11.58
CA LEU A 114 -13.23 6.52 10.27
C LEU A 114 -14.41 5.56 10.36
N PHE A 115 -14.50 4.79 11.46
CA PHE A 115 -15.56 3.79 11.59
C PHE A 115 -16.95 4.41 11.69
N LYS A 116 -17.10 5.62 12.24
CA LYS A 116 -18.38 6.36 12.28
C LYS A 116 -18.96 6.66 10.89
N LEU A 117 -18.16 6.55 9.83
CA LEU A 117 -18.62 6.76 8.45
C LEU A 117 -19.53 5.64 7.95
N HIS A 118 -19.60 4.49 8.63
CA HIS A 118 -20.38 3.35 8.15
C HIS A 118 -21.90 3.60 8.10
N ARG A 119 -22.47 4.35 9.06
CA ARG A 119 -23.91 4.66 9.16
C ARG A 119 -24.83 3.44 8.95
N GLY A 120 -24.41 2.25 9.39
CA GLY A 120 -25.16 1.00 9.20
C GLY A 120 -24.98 0.30 7.84
N SER A 121 -24.28 0.90 6.88
CA SER A 121 -24.00 0.29 5.56
C SER A 121 -22.77 -0.63 5.61
N SER A 122 -22.93 -1.86 5.09
CA SER A 122 -21.86 -2.86 4.98
C SER A 122 -20.75 -2.41 4.02
N LEU A 123 -21.10 -1.83 2.87
CA LEU A 123 -20.10 -1.31 1.92
C LEU A 123 -19.33 -0.12 2.51
N ALA A 124 -20.00 0.79 3.21
CA ALA A 124 -19.34 1.91 3.88
C ALA A 124 -18.43 1.42 5.02
N LEU A 125 -18.85 0.39 5.76
CA LEU A 125 -18.02 -0.27 6.76
C LEU A 125 -16.77 -0.90 6.14
N LEU A 126 -16.90 -1.64 5.03
CA LEU A 126 -15.77 -2.21 4.31
C LEU A 126 -14.80 -1.12 3.83
N GLY A 127 -15.33 -0.03 3.28
CA GLY A 127 -14.53 1.12 2.87
C GLY A 127 -13.78 1.75 4.06
N ALA A 128 -14.45 1.95 5.19
CA ALA A 128 -13.82 2.45 6.41
C ALA A 128 -12.73 1.51 6.94
N LEU A 129 -12.96 0.20 6.90
CA LEU A 129 -12.01 -0.83 7.32
C LEU A 129 -10.79 -0.88 6.39
N LEU A 130 -10.99 -0.77 5.07
CA LEU A 130 -9.89 -0.68 4.11
C LEU A 130 -9.07 0.60 4.26
N LEU A 131 -9.73 1.74 4.51
CA LEU A 131 -9.06 3.04 4.70
C LEU A 131 -8.27 3.12 6.01
N SER A 132 -8.79 2.50 7.09
CA SER A 132 -8.11 2.42 8.37
C SER A 132 -7.02 1.33 8.39
N SER A 133 -7.16 0.30 7.55
CA SER A 133 -6.18 -0.78 7.43
C SER A 133 -4.90 -0.30 6.73
N PRO A 134 -3.72 -0.64 7.27
CA PRO A 134 -2.44 -0.49 6.58
C PRO A 134 -2.40 -1.13 5.18
N ALA A 135 -3.21 -2.15 4.92
CA ALA A 135 -3.16 -2.93 3.70
C ALA A 135 -3.39 -2.08 2.44
N ALA A 136 -4.37 -1.18 2.47
CA ALA A 136 -4.67 -0.30 1.33
C ALA A 136 -3.51 0.67 1.06
N TRP A 137 -2.88 1.19 2.11
CA TRP A 137 -1.75 2.10 2.00
C TRP A 137 -0.49 1.43 1.48
N LEU A 138 -0.22 0.22 1.97
CA LEU A 138 0.85 -0.63 1.44
C LEU A 138 0.61 -0.91 -0.04
N PHE A 139 -0.60 -1.34 -0.41
CA PHE A 139 -0.98 -1.57 -1.81
C PHE A 139 -0.64 -0.37 -2.69
N MET A 140 -1.09 0.83 -2.32
CA MET A 140 -0.79 2.05 -3.06
C MET A 140 0.72 2.28 -3.14
N ASN A 141 1.43 2.24 -2.00
CA ASN A 141 2.88 2.45 -1.97
C ASN A 141 3.64 1.49 -2.89
N ILE A 142 3.23 0.23 -2.96
CA ILE A 142 3.84 -0.81 -3.82
C ILE A 142 3.58 -0.52 -5.29
N MET A 143 2.33 -0.23 -5.65
CA MET A 143 1.93 0.00 -7.04
C MET A 143 2.62 1.23 -7.63
N PHE A 144 2.81 2.30 -6.85
CA PHE A 144 3.51 3.50 -7.29
C PHE A 144 5.04 3.43 -7.09
N GLY A 145 5.51 2.65 -6.11
CA GLY A 145 6.93 2.48 -5.79
C GLY A 145 7.70 1.63 -6.79
N GLN A 146 7.03 0.90 -7.70
CA GLN A 146 7.66 0.10 -8.78
C GLN A 146 8.77 -0.85 -8.31
N SER A 147 8.69 -1.36 -7.08
CA SER A 147 9.69 -2.30 -6.57
C SER A 147 9.71 -3.59 -7.40
N PRO A 148 10.87 -4.25 -7.59
CA PRO A 148 10.94 -5.50 -8.32
C PRO A 148 10.01 -6.57 -7.71
N THR A 149 9.20 -7.24 -8.52
CA THR A 149 8.24 -8.25 -8.03
C THR A 149 8.93 -9.37 -7.26
N ALA A 150 10.14 -9.76 -7.68
CA ALA A 150 10.94 -10.76 -6.97
C ALA A 150 11.22 -10.37 -5.51
N PHE A 151 11.48 -9.09 -5.23
CA PHE A 151 11.69 -8.60 -3.87
C PHE A 151 10.36 -8.53 -3.09
N LEU A 152 9.30 -8.06 -3.73
CA LEU A 152 7.97 -7.92 -3.12
C LEU A 152 7.35 -9.26 -2.69
N ARG A 153 7.65 -10.36 -3.38
CA ARG A 153 7.23 -11.70 -2.95
C ARG A 153 7.70 -12.07 -1.54
N PHE A 154 8.80 -11.46 -1.08
CA PHE A 154 9.32 -11.68 0.26
C PHE A 154 8.87 -10.57 1.23
N SER A 155 8.95 -9.30 0.82
CA SER A 155 8.66 -8.19 1.73
C SER A 155 7.18 -8.05 2.07
N LEU A 156 6.26 -8.32 1.14
CA LEU A 156 4.81 -8.20 1.40
C LEU A 156 4.33 -9.20 2.44
N PRO A 157 4.77 -10.48 2.37
CA PRO A 157 4.88 -11.42 3.45
C PRO A 157 4.92 -10.84 4.85
N LEU A 158 6.08 -10.22 5.05
CA LEU A 158 6.57 -9.72 6.31
C LEU A 158 5.83 -8.45 6.73
N LEU A 159 5.55 -7.55 5.78
CA LEU A 159 4.80 -6.32 6.05
C LEU A 159 3.36 -6.61 6.47
N ALA A 160 2.74 -7.68 5.95
CA ALA A 160 1.39 -8.11 6.33
C ALA A 160 1.31 -8.72 7.74
N LEU A 161 2.42 -9.26 8.29
CA LEU A 161 2.42 -9.81 9.65
C LEU A 161 2.08 -8.75 10.70
N GLN A 162 2.51 -7.52 10.46
CA GLN A 162 2.31 -6.43 11.41
C GLN A 162 0.83 -6.05 11.62
N PRO A 163 0.02 -5.76 10.58
CA PRO A 163 -1.42 -5.56 10.76
C PRO A 163 -2.11 -6.81 11.31
N LEU A 164 -1.75 -8.02 10.85
CA LEU A 164 -2.33 -9.28 11.36
C LEU A 164 -2.13 -9.44 12.88
N TRP A 165 -0.96 -9.07 13.39
CA TRP A 165 -0.67 -9.09 14.82
C TRP A 165 -1.56 -8.13 15.62
N GLN A 166 -1.99 -7.02 15.01
CA GLN A 166 -2.80 -5.99 15.67
C GLN A 166 -4.31 -6.10 15.34
N SER A 167 -4.72 -7.02 14.48
CA SER A 167 -6.12 -7.18 14.02
C SER A 167 -7.11 -7.25 15.18
N LYS A 168 -6.78 -7.99 16.26
CA LYS A 168 -7.67 -8.10 17.43
C LYS A 168 -7.96 -6.73 18.05
N ARG A 169 -6.95 -5.87 18.19
CA ARG A 169 -7.13 -4.52 18.77
C ARG A 169 -7.96 -3.64 17.86
N VAL A 170 -7.68 -3.67 16.55
CA VAL A 170 -8.46 -2.91 15.56
C VAL A 170 -9.93 -3.34 15.56
N CYS A 171 -10.19 -4.65 15.57
CA CYS A 171 -11.54 -5.20 15.65
C CYS A 171 -12.25 -4.87 16.96
N GLN A 172 -11.55 -4.87 18.10
CA GLN A 172 -12.12 -4.41 19.36
C GLN A 172 -12.55 -2.93 19.27
N CYS A 173 -11.69 -2.06 18.75
CA CYS A 173 -12.05 -0.65 18.53
C CYS A 173 -13.24 -0.49 17.58
N LEU A 174 -13.35 -1.34 16.55
CA LEU A 174 -14.49 -1.31 15.63
C LEU A 174 -15.80 -1.72 16.35
N LEU A 175 -15.76 -2.76 17.17
CA LEU A 175 -16.93 -3.28 17.89
C LEU A 175 -17.45 -2.35 19.00
N GLU A 176 -16.64 -1.37 19.40
CA GLU A 176 -17.07 -0.30 20.30
C GLU A 176 -17.96 0.75 19.58
N GLU A 177 -18.05 0.73 18.25
CA GLU A 177 -18.90 1.64 17.49
C GLU A 177 -20.34 1.12 17.37
N ALA A 178 -21.30 2.00 17.64
CA ALA A 178 -22.71 1.63 17.71
C ALA A 178 -23.27 1.23 16.33
N GLY A 179 -24.00 0.11 16.28
CA GLY A 179 -24.69 -0.36 15.07
C GLY A 179 -23.78 -1.06 14.06
N VAL A 180 -22.56 -1.44 14.45
CA VAL A 180 -21.60 -2.11 13.54
C VAL A 180 -21.90 -3.59 13.32
N GLN A 181 -22.61 -4.24 14.26
CA GLN A 181 -22.79 -5.70 14.27
C GLN A 181 -23.51 -6.21 13.02
N ALA A 182 -24.63 -5.57 12.65
CA ALA A 182 -25.40 -5.95 11.46
C ALA A 182 -24.61 -5.82 10.14
N PRO A 183 -24.02 -4.65 9.79
CA PRO A 183 -23.21 -4.54 8.57
C PRO A 183 -21.98 -5.44 8.58
N LEU A 184 -21.36 -5.66 9.75
CA LEU A 184 -20.24 -6.58 9.89
C LEU A 184 -20.65 -8.02 9.57
N ARG A 185 -21.80 -8.46 10.07
CA ARG A 185 -22.36 -9.78 9.78
C ARG A 185 -22.62 -9.96 8.28
N THR A 186 -23.26 -8.98 7.64
CA THR A 186 -23.50 -8.99 6.19
C THR A 186 -22.20 -9.09 5.40
N LEU A 187 -21.15 -8.36 5.80
CA LEU A 187 -19.84 -8.47 5.15
C LEU A 187 -19.22 -9.86 5.33
N TYR A 188 -19.33 -10.43 6.53
CA TYR A 188 -18.80 -11.76 6.81
C TYR A 188 -19.50 -12.83 5.96
N ASP A 189 -20.83 -12.82 5.93
CA ASP A 189 -21.61 -13.80 5.18
C ASP A 189 -21.33 -13.67 3.66
N ALA A 190 -21.17 -12.44 3.14
CA ALA A 190 -20.78 -12.21 1.75
C ALA A 190 -19.37 -12.73 1.45
N LEU A 191 -18.42 -12.52 2.36
CA LEU A 191 -17.04 -12.99 2.23
C LEU A 191 -16.97 -14.53 2.27
N ASP A 192 -17.73 -15.15 3.17
CA ASP A 192 -17.83 -16.59 3.30
C ASP A 192 -18.41 -17.23 2.03
N ALA A 193 -19.43 -16.62 1.42
CA ALA A 193 -19.98 -17.05 0.14
C ALA A 193 -18.93 -17.00 -0.99
N VAL A 194 -18.16 -15.91 -1.07
CA VAL A 194 -17.05 -15.78 -2.04
C VAL A 194 -15.97 -16.84 -1.79
N HIS A 195 -15.63 -17.10 -0.53
CA HIS A 195 -14.67 -18.12 -0.15
C HIS A 195 -15.11 -19.52 -0.58
N CYS A 196 -16.38 -19.86 -0.36
CA CYS A 196 -16.96 -21.14 -0.77
C CYS A 196 -16.96 -21.34 -2.30
N ILE A 197 -17.11 -20.27 -3.09
CA ILE A 197 -17.04 -20.33 -4.56
C ILE A 197 -15.59 -20.49 -5.04
N ALA A 198 -14.66 -19.73 -4.44
CA ALA A 198 -13.27 -19.69 -4.88
C ALA A 198 -12.47 -20.96 -4.55
N LEU A 199 -12.84 -21.67 -3.48
CA LEU A 199 -12.25 -22.93 -3.09
C LEU A 199 -13.26 -24.05 -3.35
N PRO A 200 -13.22 -24.72 -4.52
CA PRO A 200 -14.07 -25.88 -4.76
C PRO A 200 -13.67 -26.98 -3.78
N ALA A 201 -14.37 -27.06 -2.66
CA ALA A 201 -14.15 -28.09 -1.66
C ALA A 201 -14.96 -29.34 -2.02
N PRO A 202 -14.29 -30.50 -2.10
CA PRO A 202 -14.81 -31.69 -1.49
C PRO A 202 -13.92 -31.98 -0.27
N LEU A 203 -14.45 -31.92 0.96
CA LEU A 203 -14.34 -33.01 1.97
C LEU A 203 -14.43 -32.68 3.47
N ILE A 204 -14.25 -31.47 4.03
CA ILE A 204 -14.00 -31.41 5.51
C ILE A 204 -14.83 -30.40 6.33
N TYR A 205 -15.47 -29.38 5.75
CA TYR A 205 -16.26 -28.44 6.56
C TYR A 205 -17.59 -28.12 5.88
N SER A 206 -18.69 -28.59 6.44
CA SER A 206 -20.01 -28.08 6.09
C SER A 206 -20.25 -26.82 6.92
N PRO A 207 -20.28 -25.62 6.32
CA PRO A 207 -20.60 -24.39 7.04
C PRO A 207 -21.99 -24.45 7.70
N ALA A 208 -22.88 -25.34 7.23
CA ALA A 208 -24.20 -25.56 7.81
C ALA A 208 -24.18 -26.12 9.25
N THR A 209 -23.06 -26.69 9.71
CA THR A 209 -22.96 -27.30 11.06
C THR A 209 -22.19 -26.46 12.07
N ALA A 210 -21.49 -25.41 11.64
CA ALA A 210 -20.76 -24.55 12.55
C ALA A 210 -21.70 -23.47 13.14
N PRO A 211 -21.66 -23.22 14.46
CA PRO A 211 -22.39 -22.09 15.02
C PRO A 211 -21.89 -20.78 14.38
N PRO A 212 -22.76 -19.77 14.21
CA PRO A 212 -22.35 -18.50 13.64
C PRO A 212 -21.21 -17.92 14.48
N PRO A 213 -20.14 -17.40 13.85
CA PRO A 213 -19.05 -16.78 14.59
C PRO A 213 -19.57 -15.60 15.40
N ASN A 214 -18.95 -15.38 16.56
CA ASN A 214 -19.15 -14.13 17.29
C ASN A 214 -18.61 -12.94 16.48
N ASP A 215 -19.05 -11.73 16.82
CA ASP A 215 -18.73 -10.52 16.05
C ASP A 215 -17.21 -10.27 15.94
N LEU A 216 -16.45 -10.60 16.99
CA LEU A 216 -14.99 -10.48 16.98
C LEU A 216 -14.35 -11.43 15.97
N ALA A 217 -14.78 -12.69 15.92
CA ALA A 217 -14.30 -13.67 14.96
C ALA A 217 -14.68 -13.28 13.53
N ALA A 218 -15.90 -12.77 13.32
CA ALA A 218 -16.35 -12.24 12.03
C ALA A 218 -15.47 -11.07 11.57
N CYS A 219 -15.18 -10.11 12.45
CA CYS A 219 -14.28 -8.99 12.14
C CYS A 219 -12.86 -9.46 11.83
N LEU A 220 -12.29 -10.36 12.65
CA LEU A 220 -10.95 -10.91 12.42
C LEU A 220 -10.84 -11.59 11.06
N ALA A 221 -11.85 -12.38 10.68
CA ALA A 221 -11.88 -13.03 9.37
C ALA A 221 -11.88 -12.02 8.22
N ILE A 222 -12.71 -10.97 8.32
CA ILE A 222 -12.76 -9.90 7.31
C ILE A 222 -11.43 -9.15 7.23
N ASP A 223 -10.84 -8.75 8.37
CA ASP A 223 -9.58 -8.01 8.41
C ASP A 223 -8.42 -8.86 7.87
N TRP A 224 -8.33 -10.14 8.26
CA TRP A 224 -7.29 -11.04 7.75
C TRP A 224 -7.40 -11.24 6.25
N TRP A 225 -8.63 -11.43 5.73
CA TRP A 225 -8.85 -11.54 4.31
C TRP A 225 -8.47 -10.25 3.58
N ALA A 226 -8.88 -9.10 4.10
CA ALA A 226 -8.53 -7.80 3.54
C ALA A 226 -7.01 -7.60 3.52
N VAL A 227 -6.29 -7.90 4.61
CA VAL A 227 -4.84 -7.80 4.67
C VAL A 227 -4.17 -8.76 3.70
N ALA A 228 -4.53 -10.03 3.70
CA ALA A 228 -3.93 -11.03 2.82
C ALA A 228 -4.19 -10.70 1.34
N PHE A 229 -5.43 -10.35 1.00
CA PHE A 229 -5.81 -10.09 -0.38
C PHE A 229 -5.27 -8.75 -0.87
N VAL A 230 -5.51 -7.66 -0.14
CA VAL A 230 -5.17 -6.29 -0.58
C VAL A 230 -3.68 -6.00 -0.43
N ALA A 231 -3.01 -6.47 0.63
CA ALA A 231 -1.58 -6.17 0.83
C ALA A 231 -0.65 -7.15 0.11
N VAL A 232 -1.11 -8.36 -0.23
CA VAL A 232 -0.24 -9.41 -0.79
C VAL A 232 -0.73 -9.94 -2.13
N VAL A 233 -1.90 -10.57 -2.19
CA VAL A 233 -2.34 -11.31 -3.39
C VAL A 233 -2.59 -10.35 -4.56
N LEU A 234 -3.41 -9.33 -4.36
CA LEU A 234 -3.77 -8.36 -5.38
C LEU A 234 -2.54 -7.61 -5.96
N PRO A 235 -1.63 -7.02 -5.16
CA PRO A 235 -0.48 -6.31 -5.72
C PRO A 235 0.46 -7.25 -6.47
N LEU A 236 0.71 -8.46 -5.96
CA LEU A 236 1.59 -9.42 -6.65
C LEU A 236 0.99 -9.90 -7.98
N THR A 237 -0.33 -10.13 -8.03
CA THR A 237 -1.01 -10.56 -9.25
C THR A 237 -1.03 -9.44 -10.30
N LEU A 238 -1.35 -8.20 -9.90
CA LEU A 238 -1.31 -7.04 -10.78
C LEU A 238 0.10 -6.79 -11.32
N LEU A 239 1.12 -6.80 -10.46
CA LEU A 239 2.52 -6.61 -10.90
C LEU A 239 2.99 -7.72 -11.84
N ALA A 240 2.67 -8.99 -11.54
CA ALA A 240 3.00 -10.10 -12.43
C ALA A 240 2.31 -9.96 -13.80
N HIS A 241 1.07 -9.46 -13.84
CA HIS A 241 0.38 -9.18 -15.09
C HIS A 241 1.04 -8.04 -15.87
N MET A 242 1.38 -6.95 -15.19
CA MET A 242 2.08 -5.80 -15.78
C MET A 242 3.47 -6.17 -16.32
N GLU A 243 4.23 -6.99 -15.59
CA GLU A 243 5.54 -7.49 -16.03
C GLU A 243 5.44 -8.39 -17.27
N LYS A 244 4.45 -9.29 -17.32
CA LYS A 244 4.18 -10.10 -18.51
C LYS A 244 3.83 -9.24 -19.72
N GLY A 245 3.02 -8.19 -19.53
CA GLY A 245 2.69 -7.22 -20.58
C GLY A 245 3.93 -6.50 -21.12
N ARG A 246 4.79 -6.00 -20.23
CA ARG A 246 6.06 -5.35 -20.61
C ARG A 246 7.01 -6.30 -21.33
N ALA A 247 7.15 -7.53 -20.87
CA ALA A 247 7.99 -8.54 -21.51
C ALA A 247 7.51 -8.86 -22.94
N ARG A 248 6.19 -8.95 -23.16
CA ARG A 248 5.60 -9.12 -24.50
C ARG A 248 5.87 -7.92 -25.40
N GLN A 249 5.68 -6.70 -24.90
CA GLN A 249 5.96 -5.49 -25.67
C GLN A 249 7.44 -5.36 -26.05
N GLN A 250 8.34 -5.68 -25.12
CA GLN A 250 9.78 -5.70 -25.38
C GLN A 250 10.15 -6.77 -26.42
N ALA A 251 9.54 -7.97 -26.35
CA ALA A 251 9.80 -9.02 -27.33
C ALA A 251 9.35 -8.64 -28.76
N VAL A 252 8.22 -7.93 -28.90
CA VAL A 252 7.73 -7.45 -30.20
C VAL A 252 8.53 -6.26 -30.72
N GLY A 253 8.95 -5.35 -29.83
CA GLY A 253 9.72 -4.16 -30.20
C GLY A 253 11.20 -4.44 -30.50
N TRP A 254 11.77 -5.53 -29.97
CA TRP A 254 13.20 -5.83 -30.08
C TRP A 254 13.73 -5.92 -31.53
N PRO A 255 13.06 -6.65 -32.47
CA PRO A 255 13.54 -6.74 -33.84
C PRO A 255 13.51 -5.38 -34.54
N GLN A 256 12.46 -4.60 -34.31
CA GLN A 256 12.28 -3.28 -34.93
C GLN A 256 13.26 -2.26 -34.37
N GLN A 257 13.55 -2.31 -33.06
CA GLN A 257 14.51 -1.44 -32.41
C GLN A 257 15.96 -1.77 -32.79
N GLN A 258 16.30 -3.04 -33.00
CA GLN A 258 17.59 -3.43 -33.58
C GLN A 258 17.74 -2.93 -35.02
N GLN A 259 16.71 -3.07 -35.84
CA GLN A 259 16.74 -2.59 -37.23
C GLN A 259 16.83 -1.05 -37.29
N GLN A 260 16.10 -0.34 -36.42
CA GLN A 260 16.24 1.12 -36.26
C GLN A 260 17.59 1.53 -35.70
N GLN A 261 18.18 0.81 -34.74
CA GLN A 261 19.53 1.12 -34.25
C GLN A 261 20.60 0.91 -35.34
N GLN A 262 20.45 -0.12 -36.17
CA GLN A 262 21.33 -0.31 -37.33
C GLN A 262 21.17 0.82 -38.36
N GLN A 263 19.94 1.28 -38.60
CA GLN A 263 19.68 2.42 -39.51
C GLN A 263 20.11 3.77 -38.90
N HIS A 264 19.93 3.99 -37.59
CA HIS A 264 20.34 5.20 -36.89
C HIS A 264 21.84 5.28 -36.64
N HIS A 265 22.58 4.17 -36.56
CA HIS A 265 24.04 4.22 -36.63
C HIS A 265 24.53 4.80 -37.97
N HIS A 266 23.69 4.83 -39.00
CA HIS A 266 23.96 5.49 -40.27
C HIS A 266 23.44 6.94 -40.34
N TYR A 267 22.55 7.34 -39.44
CA TYR A 267 21.88 8.65 -39.44
C TYR A 267 22.02 9.32 -38.06
N HIS A 268 23.07 10.11 -37.88
CA HIS A 268 23.15 11.28 -36.99
C HIS A 268 22.85 11.14 -35.48
N HIS A 269 23.91 11.28 -34.69
CA HIS A 269 24.27 12.44 -33.83
C HIS A 269 23.27 13.51 -33.33
N HIS A 270 21.98 13.50 -33.67
CA HIS A 270 21.03 14.51 -33.16
C HIS A 270 19.64 13.91 -32.95
N GLN A 271 19.38 13.38 -31.75
CA GLN A 271 18.01 13.30 -31.28
C GLN A 271 17.95 13.40 -29.76
N GLU A 272 17.48 14.57 -29.30
CA GLU A 272 17.16 14.85 -27.92
C GLU A 272 16.09 13.90 -27.40
N GLN A 273 16.34 13.40 -26.19
CA GLN A 273 15.48 12.50 -25.45
C GLN A 273 14.16 13.19 -25.10
N GLN A 274 13.03 12.67 -25.58
CA GLN A 274 11.73 12.88 -24.95
C GLN A 274 11.38 11.67 -24.04
N PRO A 275 11.41 11.83 -22.71
CA PRO A 275 10.67 10.93 -21.84
C PRO A 275 9.89 11.71 -20.75
N GLY A 276 8.57 11.85 -20.89
CA GLY A 276 7.73 12.53 -19.87
C GLY A 276 6.38 11.87 -19.58
N SER A 277 5.62 11.49 -20.60
CA SER A 277 4.18 11.23 -20.51
C SER A 277 3.72 10.22 -19.44
N THR A 278 4.31 9.03 -19.35
CA THR A 278 3.81 7.99 -18.43
C THR A 278 4.24 8.17 -16.97
N ARG A 279 5.34 8.89 -16.72
CA ARG A 279 5.82 9.12 -15.33
C ARG A 279 5.00 10.22 -14.64
N GLU A 280 4.66 11.27 -15.39
CA GLU A 280 3.83 12.38 -14.89
C GLU A 280 2.42 11.90 -14.54
N LEU A 281 1.83 11.03 -15.36
CA LEU A 281 0.48 10.49 -15.09
C LEU A 281 0.42 9.70 -13.77
N LEU A 282 1.41 8.84 -13.50
CA LEU A 282 1.46 8.04 -12.26
C LEU A 282 1.66 8.92 -11.02
N LEU A 283 2.49 9.96 -11.14
CA LEU A 283 2.67 10.94 -10.07
C LEU A 283 1.39 11.73 -9.81
N CYS A 284 0.69 12.16 -10.87
CA CYS A 284 -0.61 12.81 -10.76
C CYS A 284 -1.62 11.90 -10.07
N ILE A 285 -1.74 10.62 -10.45
CA ILE A 285 -2.68 9.70 -9.79
C ILE A 285 -2.34 9.52 -8.31
N TYR A 286 -1.06 9.37 -7.96
CA TYR A 286 -0.64 9.27 -6.56
C TYR A 286 -1.01 10.52 -5.76
N LEU A 287 -0.68 11.71 -6.29
CA LEU A 287 -1.01 12.99 -5.66
C LEU A 287 -2.52 13.19 -5.55
N TYR A 288 -3.28 12.88 -6.61
CA TYR A 288 -4.75 12.92 -6.59
C TYR A 288 -5.34 11.96 -5.57
N SER A 289 -4.82 10.74 -5.45
CA SER A 289 -5.31 9.78 -4.46
C SER A 289 -5.05 10.25 -3.03
N GLY A 290 -3.88 10.85 -2.77
CA GLY A 290 -3.57 11.48 -1.49
C GLY A 290 -4.42 12.72 -1.20
N LEU A 291 -4.75 13.49 -2.23
CA LEU A 291 -5.55 14.71 -2.13
C LEU A 291 -7.03 14.37 -1.94
N VAL A 292 -7.57 13.40 -2.68
CA VAL A 292 -8.91 12.83 -2.45
C VAL A 292 -8.99 12.26 -1.04
N TRP A 293 -7.94 11.61 -0.54
CA TRP A 293 -7.90 11.14 0.84
C TRP A 293 -7.90 12.29 1.86
N LEU A 294 -7.07 13.32 1.65
CA LEU A 294 -7.09 14.54 2.47
C LEU A 294 -8.49 15.15 2.49
N LEU A 295 -9.12 15.30 1.32
CA LEU A 295 -10.45 15.87 1.21
C LEU A 295 -11.49 14.97 1.88
N THR A 296 -11.45 13.65 1.69
CA THR A 296 -12.41 12.74 2.34
C THR A 296 -12.19 12.61 3.85
N VAL A 297 -10.97 12.72 4.36
CA VAL A 297 -10.71 12.59 5.79
C VAL A 297 -10.80 13.92 6.54
N GLN A 298 -10.33 15.02 5.94
CA GLN A 298 -10.41 16.37 6.52
C GLN A 298 -11.79 17.00 6.29
N LEU A 299 -12.27 16.97 5.05
CA LEU A 299 -13.52 17.60 4.64
C LEU A 299 -14.69 16.63 4.57
N GLY A 300 -14.47 15.32 4.46
CA GLY A 300 -15.57 14.35 4.39
C GLY A 300 -16.50 14.45 5.60
N PRO A 301 -16.04 14.62 6.85
CA PRO A 301 -16.95 14.87 7.96
C PRO A 301 -17.79 16.16 7.81
N LEU A 302 -17.29 17.17 7.10
CA LEU A 302 -18.02 18.42 6.80
C LEU A 302 -18.98 18.23 5.62
N VAL A 303 -18.50 17.73 4.49
CA VAL A 303 -19.29 17.47 3.26
C VAL A 303 -20.40 16.44 3.53
N TRP A 304 -20.10 15.39 4.30
CA TRP A 304 -21.04 14.32 4.62
C TRP A 304 -22.04 14.68 5.73
N ARG A 305 -21.80 15.78 6.48
CA ARG A 305 -22.82 16.43 7.32
C ARG A 305 -23.79 17.27 6.49
N LEU A 306 -23.38 17.72 5.30
CA LEU A 306 -24.19 18.52 4.39
C LEU A 306 -25.02 17.67 3.41
N LEU A 307 -24.68 16.39 3.24
CA LEU A 307 -25.46 15.46 2.41
C LEU A 307 -26.66 14.89 3.20
N PRO A 308 -27.89 14.95 2.65
CA PRO A 308 -29.07 14.35 3.27
C PRO A 308 -28.91 12.83 3.38
N PRO A 309 -29.51 12.18 4.39
CA PRO A 309 -29.50 10.72 4.48
C PRO A 309 -30.12 10.13 3.21
N LEU A 310 -29.36 9.27 2.52
CA LEU A 310 -29.90 8.43 1.44
C LEU A 310 -30.87 7.44 2.10
N ALA A 311 -32.15 7.61 1.80
CA ALA A 311 -33.23 6.74 2.25
C ALA A 311 -33.26 5.42 1.46
#